data_AF-A0A7S1TC80-F1
#
_entry.id   AF-A0A7S1TC80-F1
#
_cell.length_a   1.000
_cell.length_b   1.000
_cell.length_c   1.000
_cell.angle_alpha   90.00
_cell.angle_beta   90.00
_cell.angle_gamma   90.00
#
_symmetry.space_group_name_H-M   'P 1'
#
loop_
_entity.id
_entity.type
_entity.pdbx_description
1 polymer ?
#
loop_
_entity_poly.entity_id
_entity_poly.type
_entity_poly.pdbx_seq_one_letter_code
_entity_poly.pdbx_strand_id
1 'polypeptide(L)'
;MRLHLFGLYRTGGCNPLSRWTLSGGLLPRWMRTREGIRSTWSGDPWGSRPARLSTRATTPPAVFEYHPLFQVDQKADVNNFRRLDDASAFVEAGPLPGSIRVKPDALRILSATAFREVAHLLRPGHLQQLSQILSDPEASSNDKFVALELLKNANIASGMVLPGCQDTGTAIVVGKRGHLVCTDGDDEVHLSRGVYETYTTTNLRYSQVAPLSMYLEKNTGNNLPAQLDLFATKGSQYEFLFIAKGGGSANKTFLYQQTKALLNPDTLLKFVAEKIVTLGTAACPPYHLALVIGGLSAEMTLKTVKLVSTKYYDHLPTTGDASGRAFRDVGLEEEILKLTRRVGIGAQFGGKYFCHDVRVVRLPRHGASCPVGIGVSCSADRQVLAKINCDGVFLEQLETDPSKYLPEIMDETLGGDVVEIDLNQPMPQLLQELSKHPIRTRLSLTGTMVVARDIAHAKIQERLDQGLGMPDYMKNHPVYYAGPAKTPEGLASGSFGPTTAGRMDSYVNRFMSEGGSMVMLAKGNRSRLVTKACQTHGGFYLGSIGGPAAILAQNCIRKVDVLEYPELGMEAVWKIEVERFPAFIVTDDKGNDFFAQWNQG
;
A
#
# COMPACT_ATOMS: atom_id res chain seq x y z
N MET A 1 -50.86 -14.13 -26.55
CA MET A 1 -51.73 -15.17 -27.14
C MET A 1 -50.89 -16.43 -27.38
N ARG A 2 -51.03 -17.48 -26.55
CA ARG A 2 -50.40 -18.83 -26.67
C ARG A 2 -48.84 -18.85 -26.62
N LEU A 3 -48.16 -19.87 -26.07
CA LEU A 3 -48.56 -21.04 -25.26
C LEU A 3 -47.36 -21.53 -24.43
N HIS A 4 -47.60 -22.18 -23.28
CA HIS A 4 -46.58 -22.93 -22.52
C HIS A 4 -46.08 -24.18 -23.26
N LEU A 5 -44.91 -24.67 -22.86
CA LEU A 5 -44.72 -26.11 -22.62
C LEU A 5 -43.73 -26.38 -21.48
N PHE A 6 -43.99 -27.45 -20.74
CA PHE A 6 -43.42 -27.80 -19.43
C PHE A 6 -42.81 -29.21 -19.48
N GLY A 7 -41.87 -29.50 -18.58
CA GLY A 7 -41.54 -30.86 -18.12
C GLY A 7 -40.15 -31.40 -18.49
N LEU A 8 -39.60 -32.37 -17.76
CA LEU A 8 -39.99 -32.94 -16.45
C LEU A 8 -38.80 -33.76 -15.86
N TYR A 9 -38.85 -34.08 -14.56
CA TYR A 9 -37.81 -34.79 -13.81
C TYR A 9 -37.59 -36.28 -14.21
N ARG A 10 -36.35 -36.79 -14.02
CA ARG A 10 -35.95 -38.10 -13.42
C ARG A 10 -34.42 -38.31 -13.61
N THR A 11 -33.58 -38.35 -12.57
CA THR A 11 -33.21 -39.47 -11.66
C THR A 11 -32.66 -40.75 -12.31
N GLY A 12 -31.40 -41.13 -11.99
CA GLY A 12 -30.98 -42.54 -11.95
C GLY A 12 -29.62 -42.94 -12.54
N GLY A 13 -28.68 -43.36 -11.68
CA GLY A 13 -28.05 -44.70 -11.77
C GLY A 13 -26.85 -44.97 -12.72
N CYS A 14 -25.67 -45.05 -12.12
CA CYS A 14 -24.40 -45.72 -12.48
C CYS A 14 -24.27 -46.76 -13.64
N ASN A 15 -23.05 -46.74 -14.23
CA ASN A 15 -22.22 -47.85 -14.76
C ASN A 15 -22.55 -48.50 -16.14
N PRO A 16 -21.58 -49.18 -16.81
CA PRO A 16 -20.13 -48.91 -16.90
C PRO A 16 -19.51 -49.14 -18.32
N LEU A 17 -18.21 -48.80 -18.46
CA LEU A 17 -17.20 -49.41 -19.36
C LEU A 17 -17.45 -49.49 -20.88
N SER A 18 -16.62 -48.79 -21.66
CA SER A 18 -16.20 -49.23 -22.99
C SER A 18 -14.72 -48.89 -23.27
N ARG A 19 -13.94 -49.92 -23.63
CA ARG A 19 -12.59 -49.76 -24.22
C ARG A 19 -12.74 -49.47 -25.71
N TRP A 20 -11.99 -48.52 -26.26
CA TRP A 20 -11.55 -48.57 -27.67
C TRP A 20 -10.10 -48.10 -27.82
N THR A 21 -9.47 -48.58 -28.88
CA THR A 21 -8.04 -48.61 -29.16
C THR A 21 -7.50 -47.34 -29.83
N LEU A 22 -6.22 -47.01 -29.59
CA LEU A 22 -5.47 -46.03 -30.39
C LEU A 22 -4.46 -46.73 -31.31
N SER A 23 -4.51 -46.38 -32.59
CA SER A 23 -3.54 -46.78 -33.64
C SER A 23 -2.34 -45.84 -33.69
N GLY A 24 -1.24 -46.27 -34.31
CA GLY A 24 0.00 -45.47 -34.46
C GLY A 24 -0.15 -44.25 -35.38
N GLY A 25 0.88 -43.44 -35.62
CA GLY A 25 2.29 -43.50 -35.23
C GLY A 25 3.15 -42.78 -36.29
N LEU A 26 4.43 -42.43 -36.02
CA LEU A 26 5.49 -42.16 -37.01
C LEU A 26 6.76 -41.57 -36.34
N LEU A 27 7.92 -42.22 -36.50
CA LEU A 27 9.26 -41.64 -36.32
C LEU A 27 10.28 -42.47 -37.15
N PRO A 28 11.19 -41.88 -37.96
CA PRO A 28 12.10 -42.64 -38.81
C PRO A 28 13.40 -43.09 -38.14
N ARG A 29 13.97 -44.19 -38.66
CA ARG A 29 15.30 -44.75 -38.35
C ARG A 29 16.46 -43.94 -38.98
N TRP A 30 17.65 -44.07 -38.39
CA TRP A 30 18.93 -44.56 -38.97
C TRP A 30 19.91 -44.76 -37.78
N MET A 31 20.98 -45.56 -37.79
CA MET A 31 21.55 -46.47 -38.81
C MET A 31 21.82 -47.88 -38.19
N ARG A 32 23.00 -48.50 -38.41
CA ARG A 32 23.53 -49.70 -37.72
C ARG A 32 25.08 -49.66 -37.68
N THR A 33 25.68 -50.46 -36.78
CA THR A 33 26.80 -51.43 -37.00
C THR A 33 28.06 -51.29 -36.13
N ARG A 34 28.41 -52.40 -35.46
CA ARG A 34 29.69 -53.17 -35.55
C ARG A 34 30.09 -53.82 -34.21
N GLU A 35 30.56 -55.05 -34.31
CA GLU A 35 31.01 -55.90 -33.21
C GLU A 35 32.46 -55.55 -32.79
N GLY A 36 32.76 -55.72 -31.50
CA GLY A 36 34.05 -55.40 -30.90
C GLY A 36 35.04 -56.57 -30.94
N ILE A 37 36.26 -56.30 -31.40
CA ILE A 37 37.38 -57.25 -31.47
C ILE A 37 37.98 -57.49 -30.06
N ARG A 38 38.38 -58.73 -29.76
CA ARG A 38 39.19 -59.06 -28.58
C ARG A 38 40.66 -58.67 -28.80
N SER A 39 41.29 -58.02 -27.82
CA SER A 39 42.74 -58.09 -27.64
C SER A 39 43.09 -58.08 -26.14
N THR A 40 44.04 -58.95 -25.78
CA THR A 40 44.55 -59.15 -24.42
C THR A 40 45.69 -58.19 -24.11
N TRP A 41 45.72 -57.59 -22.92
CA TRP A 41 46.98 -57.21 -22.27
C TRP A 41 46.87 -57.38 -20.75
N SER A 42 47.89 -58.02 -20.19
CA SER A 42 48.07 -58.32 -18.76
C SER A 42 48.84 -57.22 -18.05
N GLY A 43 48.55 -56.97 -16.77
CA GLY A 43 49.41 -56.15 -15.91
C GLY A 43 48.68 -55.59 -14.70
N ASP A 44 48.79 -56.27 -13.56
CA ASP A 44 48.42 -55.74 -12.25
C ASP A 44 49.69 -55.28 -11.52
N PRO A 45 49.86 -53.95 -11.33
CA PRO A 45 50.68 -53.43 -10.27
C PRO A 45 49.88 -52.51 -9.34
N TRP A 46 50.23 -52.52 -8.04
CA TRP A 46 49.75 -51.63 -6.98
C TRP A 46 48.45 -52.01 -6.24
N GLY A 47 48.50 -53.17 -5.57
CA GLY A 47 48.44 -53.14 -4.11
C GLY A 47 47.06 -53.17 -3.44
N SER A 48 46.89 -54.15 -2.56
CA SER A 48 45.74 -54.35 -1.68
C SER A 48 45.50 -53.18 -0.70
N ARG A 49 44.80 -52.14 -1.15
CA ARG A 49 44.08 -51.25 -0.25
C ARG A 49 42.77 -51.91 0.16
N PRO A 50 42.49 -52.09 1.46
CA PRO A 50 41.18 -52.59 1.87
C PRO A 50 40.13 -51.57 1.42
N ALA A 51 39.09 -52.06 0.74
CA ALA A 51 37.92 -51.25 0.44
C ALA A 51 37.25 -50.89 1.76
N ARG A 52 37.63 -49.75 2.34
CA ARG A 52 36.80 -49.06 3.33
C ARG A 52 35.54 -48.62 2.59
N LEU A 53 34.56 -49.52 2.55
CA LEU A 53 33.16 -49.19 2.44
C LEU A 53 32.92 -48.08 3.46
N SER A 54 32.87 -46.85 2.98
CA SER A 54 32.37 -45.74 3.76
C SER A 54 30.91 -46.04 4.00
N THR A 55 30.64 -46.67 5.15
CA THR A 55 29.33 -46.66 5.77
C THR A 55 29.05 -45.20 6.10
N ARG A 56 28.54 -44.46 5.10
CA ARG A 56 27.83 -43.21 5.34
C ARG A 56 26.76 -43.57 6.36
N ALA A 57 26.99 -43.23 7.62
CA ALA A 57 26.02 -43.41 8.67
C ALA A 57 24.78 -42.63 8.24
N THR A 58 23.77 -43.36 7.76
CA THR A 58 22.48 -42.79 7.40
C THR A 58 21.84 -42.38 8.71
N THR A 59 22.00 -41.12 9.09
CA THR A 59 21.28 -40.53 10.21
C THR A 59 19.81 -40.89 10.03
N PRO A 60 19.17 -41.58 11.00
CA PRO A 60 17.76 -41.92 10.87
C PRO A 60 16.95 -40.62 10.70
N PRO A 61 15.84 -40.65 9.95
CA PRO A 61 14.99 -39.49 9.79
C PRO A 61 14.53 -39.00 11.18
N ALA A 62 14.45 -37.67 11.33
CA ALA A 62 13.95 -37.07 12.57
C ALA A 62 12.52 -37.54 12.86
N VAL A 63 12.18 -37.62 14.15
CA VAL A 63 10.80 -37.90 14.59
C VAL A 63 9.88 -36.79 14.08
N PHE A 64 8.67 -37.15 13.66
CA PHE A 64 7.69 -36.17 13.20
C PHE A 64 7.16 -35.34 14.37
N GLU A 65 7.35 -34.02 14.28
CA GLU A 65 6.73 -33.03 15.13
C GLU A 65 6.08 -31.94 14.28
N TYR A 66 4.84 -31.58 14.58
CA TYR A 66 4.16 -30.46 13.93
C TYR A 66 4.38 -29.16 14.72
N HIS A 67 5.02 -28.20 14.06
CA HIS A 67 5.21 -26.84 14.56
C HIS A 67 4.54 -25.85 13.59
N PRO A 68 3.60 -25.00 14.04
CA PRO A 68 3.06 -23.96 13.19
C PRO A 68 4.14 -22.91 12.89
N LEU A 69 4.16 -22.38 11.66
CA LEU A 69 5.14 -21.38 11.25
C LEU A 69 5.04 -20.10 12.07
N PHE A 70 3.83 -19.57 12.25
CA PHE A 70 3.59 -18.33 12.98
C PHE A 70 3.11 -18.66 14.40
N GLN A 71 4.00 -18.51 15.37
CA GLN A 71 3.75 -18.79 16.80
C GLN A 71 3.48 -17.48 17.55
N VAL A 72 2.41 -16.77 17.17
CA VAL A 72 2.05 -15.49 17.79
C VAL A 72 1.47 -15.72 19.19
N ASP A 73 1.98 -15.01 20.20
CA ASP A 73 1.38 -15.06 21.54
C ASP A 73 0.05 -14.29 21.57
N GLN A 74 -1.07 -15.01 21.53
CA GLN A 74 -2.41 -14.43 21.62
C GLN A 74 -2.75 -13.86 23.01
N LYS A 75 -1.96 -14.15 24.05
CA LYS A 75 -2.14 -13.55 25.39
C LYS A 75 -1.46 -12.20 25.55
N ALA A 76 -0.58 -11.84 24.62
CA ALA A 76 0.10 -10.54 24.59
C ALA A 76 -0.71 -9.45 23.85
N ASP A 77 -1.98 -9.71 23.52
CA ASP A 77 -2.86 -8.79 22.80
C ASP A 77 -3.23 -7.56 23.67
N VAL A 78 -2.36 -6.54 23.61
CA VAL A 78 -2.50 -5.26 24.33
C VAL A 78 -3.53 -4.32 23.72
N ASN A 79 -4.23 -4.72 22.65
CA ASN A 79 -5.18 -3.86 21.98
C ASN A 79 -6.47 -3.75 22.81
N ASN A 80 -6.89 -2.51 23.08
CA ASN A 80 -8.15 -2.26 23.76
C ASN A 80 -9.31 -2.58 22.82
N PHE A 81 -10.15 -3.57 23.15
CA PHE A 81 -11.34 -3.91 22.36
C PHE A 81 -12.59 -3.36 23.04
N ARG A 82 -13.39 -2.61 22.28
CA ARG A 82 -14.77 -2.27 22.68
C ARG A 82 -15.78 -3.21 22.02
N ARG A 83 -16.90 -3.42 22.68
CA ARG A 83 -18.03 -4.19 22.15
C ARG A 83 -18.85 -3.33 21.18
N LEU A 84 -19.34 -3.94 20.11
CA LEU A 84 -20.34 -3.38 19.20
C LEU A 84 -21.69 -4.00 19.56
N ASP A 85 -22.48 -3.35 20.41
CA ASP A 85 -23.73 -3.94 20.92
C ASP A 85 -24.78 -4.18 19.82
N ASP A 86 -24.81 -3.30 18.81
CA ASP A 86 -25.66 -3.41 17.61
C ASP A 86 -25.32 -4.65 16.78
N ALA A 87 -24.04 -4.92 16.54
CA ALA A 87 -23.59 -6.15 15.87
C ALA A 87 -23.68 -7.39 16.79
N SER A 88 -23.53 -7.22 18.10
CA SER A 88 -23.58 -8.31 19.10
C SER A 88 -24.97 -8.93 19.21
N ALA A 89 -26.04 -8.17 18.94
CA ALA A 89 -27.42 -8.69 18.87
C ALA A 89 -27.63 -9.78 17.80
N PHE A 90 -26.67 -9.92 16.87
CA PHE A 90 -26.69 -10.88 15.77
C PHE A 90 -25.79 -12.11 15.99
N VAL A 91 -25.30 -12.29 17.22
CA VAL A 91 -24.51 -13.46 17.65
C VAL A 91 -25.31 -14.27 18.67
N GLU A 92 -25.41 -15.58 18.46
CA GLU A 92 -26.17 -16.48 19.34
C GLU A 92 -25.47 -17.85 19.50
N ALA A 93 -26.01 -18.72 20.35
CA ALA A 93 -25.49 -20.08 20.51
C ALA A 93 -25.61 -20.87 19.20
N GLY A 94 -24.53 -21.57 18.83
CA GLY A 94 -24.48 -22.40 17.63
C GLY A 94 -25.13 -23.78 17.82
N PRO A 95 -25.27 -24.56 16.73
CA PRO A 95 -25.94 -25.87 16.76
C PRO A 95 -25.16 -26.97 17.48
N LEU A 96 -23.86 -26.77 17.75
CA LEU A 96 -23.00 -27.69 18.49
C LEU A 96 -22.61 -27.13 19.87
N PRO A 97 -22.36 -27.97 20.89
CA PRO A 97 -21.85 -27.51 22.17
C PRO A 97 -20.58 -26.67 22.02
N GLY A 98 -20.57 -25.47 22.62
CA GLY A 98 -19.45 -24.52 22.54
C GLY A 98 -19.28 -23.81 21.19
N SER A 99 -20.16 -24.03 20.22
CA SER A 99 -20.20 -23.26 18.97
C SER A 99 -21.01 -21.98 19.08
N ILE A 100 -20.74 -21.02 18.19
CA ILE A 100 -21.53 -19.80 18.02
C ILE A 100 -22.15 -19.77 16.63
N ARG A 101 -23.32 -19.15 16.51
CA ARG A 101 -23.92 -18.76 15.23
C ARG A 101 -23.76 -17.26 15.05
N VAL A 102 -23.23 -16.86 13.90
CA VAL A 102 -23.01 -15.45 13.53
C VAL A 102 -23.92 -15.15 12.35
N LYS A 103 -24.93 -14.30 12.56
CA LYS A 103 -25.89 -13.92 11.50
C LYS A 103 -25.27 -12.88 10.55
N PRO A 104 -25.76 -12.76 9.30
CA PRO A 104 -25.29 -11.82 8.29
C PRO A 104 -24.99 -10.39 8.79
N ASP A 105 -25.93 -9.83 9.56
CA ASP A 105 -25.82 -8.46 10.05
C ASP A 105 -24.64 -8.22 10.99
N ALA A 106 -24.17 -9.23 11.74
CA ALA A 106 -22.96 -9.09 12.56
C ALA A 106 -21.73 -8.78 11.69
N LEU A 107 -21.57 -9.48 10.56
CA LEU A 107 -20.46 -9.27 9.62
C LEU A 107 -20.60 -7.95 8.86
N ARG A 108 -21.83 -7.61 8.44
CA ARG A 108 -22.16 -6.37 7.73
C ARG A 108 -21.87 -5.14 8.59
N ILE A 109 -22.42 -5.09 9.81
CA ILE A 109 -22.24 -3.97 10.74
C ILE A 109 -20.78 -3.86 11.17
N LEU A 110 -20.13 -4.99 11.51
CA LEU A 110 -18.71 -4.99 11.86
C LEU A 110 -17.83 -4.40 10.74
N SER A 111 -18.01 -4.87 9.50
CA SER A 111 -17.25 -4.38 8.34
C SER A 111 -17.53 -2.90 8.06
N ALA A 112 -18.80 -2.47 8.13
CA ALA A 112 -19.17 -1.07 7.94
C ALA A 112 -18.49 -0.16 8.97
N THR A 113 -18.61 -0.48 10.26
CA THR A 113 -18.01 0.27 11.37
C THR A 113 -16.49 0.28 11.27
N ALA A 114 -15.85 -0.88 11.01
CA ALA A 114 -14.40 -0.99 10.86
C ALA A 114 -13.87 -0.08 9.74
N PHE A 115 -14.46 -0.12 8.54
CA PHE A 115 -14.02 0.73 7.43
C PHE A 115 -14.36 2.21 7.61
N ARG A 116 -15.43 2.53 8.35
CA ARG A 116 -15.75 3.93 8.71
C ARG A 116 -14.70 4.49 9.66
N GLU A 117 -14.31 3.73 10.68
CA GLU A 117 -13.37 4.19 11.70
C GLU A 117 -11.95 4.28 11.17
N VAL A 118 -11.42 3.26 10.48
CA VAL A 118 -10.06 3.38 9.92
C VAL A 118 -9.92 4.47 8.86
N ALA A 119 -11.01 4.95 8.25
CA ALA A 119 -10.94 6.07 7.30
C ALA A 119 -10.72 7.45 7.98
N HIS A 120 -10.98 7.55 9.28
CA HIS A 120 -11.08 8.81 10.04
C HIS A 120 -10.17 8.84 11.28
N LEU A 121 -10.01 7.69 11.95
CA LEU A 121 -9.27 7.51 13.18
C LEU A 121 -7.95 6.76 12.92
N LEU A 122 -6.98 6.94 13.82
CA LEU A 122 -5.67 6.31 13.76
C LEU A 122 -5.36 5.61 15.09
N ARG A 123 -4.38 4.70 15.07
CA ARG A 123 -3.91 4.04 16.31
C ARG A 123 -3.19 5.05 17.21
N PRO A 124 -3.39 5.02 18.54
CA PRO A 124 -2.66 5.87 19.49
C PRO A 124 -1.14 5.82 19.32
N GLY A 125 -0.58 4.63 19.02
CA GLY A 125 0.86 4.46 18.79
C GLY A 125 1.41 5.18 17.56
N HIS A 126 0.59 5.40 16.52
CA HIS A 126 0.97 6.18 15.33
C HIS A 126 0.98 7.68 15.66
N LEU A 127 -0.10 8.18 16.29
CA LEU A 127 -0.23 9.57 16.71
C LEU A 127 0.86 9.97 17.71
N GLN A 128 1.19 9.09 18.66
CA GLN A 128 2.28 9.29 19.60
C GLN A 128 3.64 9.42 18.90
N GLN A 129 3.89 8.63 17.85
CA GLN A 129 5.13 8.69 17.06
C GLN A 129 5.20 9.92 16.15
N LEU A 130 4.06 10.51 15.74
CA LEU A 130 4.02 11.84 15.11
C LEU A 130 4.34 12.94 16.12
N SER A 131 3.68 12.92 17.29
CA SER A 131 3.86 13.91 18.36
C SER A 131 5.33 13.99 18.84
N GLN A 132 6.00 12.83 18.95
CA GLN A 132 7.41 12.74 19.29
C GLN A 132 8.35 13.49 18.33
N ILE A 133 7.99 13.64 17.05
CA ILE A 133 8.80 14.39 16.06
C ILE A 133 8.89 15.87 16.45
N LEU A 134 7.80 16.44 16.95
CA LEU A 134 7.72 17.85 17.34
C LEU A 134 8.69 18.14 18.50
N SER A 135 8.78 17.22 19.46
CA SER A 135 9.68 17.31 20.63
C SER A 135 11.15 16.96 20.36
N ASP A 136 11.48 16.25 19.28
CA ASP A 136 12.86 15.81 19.02
C ASP A 136 13.75 17.00 18.60
N PRO A 137 14.87 17.30 19.30
CA PRO A 137 15.80 18.35 18.89
C PRO A 137 16.58 18.01 17.62
N GLU A 138 16.66 16.74 17.21
CA GLU A 138 17.33 16.30 15.97
C GLU A 138 16.38 16.23 14.76
N ALA A 139 15.07 16.47 14.94
CA ALA A 139 14.13 16.58 13.82
C ALA A 139 14.33 17.89 13.06
N SER A 140 14.28 17.85 11.73
CA SER A 140 14.34 19.07 10.92
C SER A 140 13.08 19.93 11.10
N SER A 141 13.14 21.22 10.77
CA SER A 141 11.94 22.06 10.72
C SER A 141 10.87 21.48 9.79
N ASN A 142 11.29 20.88 8.67
CA ASN A 142 10.41 20.19 7.73
C ASN A 142 9.81 18.89 8.31
N ASP A 143 10.57 18.09 9.07
CA ASP A 143 10.06 16.93 9.79
C ASP A 143 8.91 17.36 10.74
N LYS A 144 9.13 18.42 11.51
CA LYS A 144 8.16 18.96 12.47
C LYS A 144 6.94 19.56 11.79
N PHE A 145 7.13 20.32 10.71
CA PHE A 145 6.03 20.89 9.92
C PHE A 145 5.14 19.79 9.31
N VAL A 146 5.73 18.76 8.69
CA VAL A 146 4.96 17.63 8.15
C VAL A 146 4.26 16.84 9.25
N ALA A 147 4.92 16.56 10.38
CA ALA A 147 4.30 15.88 11.50
C ALA A 147 3.11 16.67 12.09
N LEU A 148 3.23 18.00 12.18
CA LEU A 148 2.16 18.87 12.63
C LEU A 148 0.96 18.83 11.68
N GLU A 149 1.18 19.03 10.38
CA GLU A 149 0.07 19.03 9.40
C GLU A 149 -0.64 17.67 9.35
N LEU A 150 0.08 16.56 9.57
CA LEU A 150 -0.52 15.23 9.75
C LEU A 150 -1.36 15.11 11.03
N LEU A 151 -0.92 15.69 12.16
CA LEU A 151 -1.69 15.71 13.42
C LEU A 151 -2.92 16.64 13.33
N LYS A 152 -2.78 17.85 12.80
CA LYS A 152 -3.92 18.77 12.54
C LYS A 152 -4.94 18.08 11.63
N ASN A 153 -4.49 17.37 10.60
CA ASN A 153 -5.34 16.58 9.72
C ASN A 153 -6.04 15.41 10.43
N ALA A 154 -5.36 14.68 11.32
CA ALA A 154 -6.00 13.63 12.12
C ALA A 154 -7.11 14.20 13.01
N ASN A 155 -6.90 15.39 13.59
CA ASN A 155 -7.90 16.10 14.39
C ASN A 155 -9.13 16.57 13.61
N ILE A 156 -8.97 16.88 12.32
CA ILE A 156 -10.11 17.18 11.44
C ILE A 156 -10.82 15.88 11.04
N ALA A 157 -10.06 14.82 10.77
CA ALA A 157 -10.59 13.53 10.35
C ALA A 157 -11.41 12.83 11.45
N SER A 158 -11.02 12.97 12.73
CA SER A 158 -11.80 12.43 13.86
C SER A 158 -13.19 13.03 14.03
N GLY A 159 -13.51 14.12 13.32
CA GLY A 159 -14.89 14.61 13.16
C GLY A 159 -15.80 13.69 12.33
N MET A 160 -15.29 12.60 11.76
CA MET A 160 -16.05 11.57 11.01
C MET A 160 -16.78 12.07 9.74
N VAL A 161 -16.41 13.25 9.23
CA VAL A 161 -17.00 13.89 8.03
C VAL A 161 -16.05 13.86 6.84
N LEU A 162 -14.80 14.29 7.02
CA LEU A 162 -13.73 14.27 6.00
C LEU A 162 -12.77 13.12 6.33
N PRO A 163 -12.54 12.13 5.44
CA PRO A 163 -11.57 11.07 5.69
C PRO A 163 -10.14 11.62 5.73
N GLY A 164 -9.27 11.03 6.56
CA GLY A 164 -7.91 11.55 6.78
C GLY A 164 -7.02 11.58 5.53
N CYS A 165 -7.38 10.85 4.47
CA CYS A 165 -6.71 10.87 3.17
C CYS A 165 -7.73 10.75 2.04
N GLN A 166 -7.51 11.46 0.91
CA GLN A 166 -8.33 11.40 -0.30
C GLN A 166 -8.32 10.02 -0.95
N ASP A 167 -7.20 9.30 -0.82
CA ASP A 167 -7.11 7.90 -1.18
C ASP A 167 -7.62 7.04 -0.02
N THR A 168 -8.93 6.81 0.00
CA THR A 168 -9.58 5.96 1.00
C THR A 168 -9.23 4.47 0.85
N GLY A 169 -8.49 4.11 -0.20
CA GLY A 169 -7.83 2.82 -0.36
C GLY A 169 -8.72 1.66 -0.80
N THR A 170 -8.07 0.52 -1.04
CA THR A 170 -8.76 -0.76 -1.24
C THR A 170 -9.15 -1.34 0.11
N ALA A 171 -10.40 -1.80 0.22
CA ALA A 171 -10.88 -2.53 1.38
C ALA A 171 -10.31 -3.95 1.38
N ILE A 172 -9.54 -4.31 2.42
CA ILE A 172 -8.96 -5.64 2.60
C ILE A 172 -9.44 -6.19 3.95
N VAL A 173 -9.90 -7.44 3.97
CA VAL A 173 -10.28 -8.16 5.18
C VAL A 173 -9.50 -9.47 5.25
N VAL A 174 -8.75 -9.66 6.33
CA VAL A 174 -8.10 -10.93 6.66
C VAL A 174 -8.91 -11.58 7.78
N GLY A 175 -9.76 -12.53 7.43
CA GLY A 175 -10.65 -13.23 8.37
C GLY A 175 -10.08 -14.61 8.77
N LYS A 176 -10.34 -15.02 10.01
CA LYS A 176 -10.00 -16.34 10.55
C LYS A 176 -11.22 -16.93 11.25
N ARG A 177 -11.94 -17.80 10.56
CA ARG A 177 -13.17 -18.45 11.06
C ARG A 177 -12.82 -19.73 11.79
N GLY A 178 -12.99 -19.74 13.11
CA GLY A 178 -12.88 -20.95 13.91
C GLY A 178 -13.89 -22.01 13.47
N HIS A 179 -13.49 -23.29 13.51
CA HIS A 179 -14.33 -24.43 13.10
C HIS A 179 -15.66 -24.60 13.87
N LEU A 180 -15.83 -23.91 15.00
CA LEU A 180 -17.07 -23.87 15.80
C LEU A 180 -17.80 -22.51 15.63
N VAL A 181 -17.54 -21.79 14.55
CA VAL A 181 -18.29 -20.59 14.13
C VAL A 181 -19.16 -20.95 12.93
N CYS A 182 -20.47 -20.86 13.10
CA CYS A 182 -21.45 -21.14 12.06
C CYS A 182 -22.03 -19.83 11.49
N THR A 183 -21.64 -19.50 10.26
CA THR A 183 -22.31 -18.50 9.42
C THR A 183 -23.35 -19.18 8.51
N ASP A 184 -23.99 -18.42 7.62
CA ASP A 184 -24.81 -18.97 6.53
C ASP A 184 -23.99 -19.50 5.35
N GLY A 185 -22.72 -19.10 5.24
CA GLY A 185 -21.76 -19.50 4.21
C GLY A 185 -21.38 -18.38 3.25
N ASP A 186 -22.16 -17.30 3.20
CA ASP A 186 -21.99 -16.16 2.30
C ASP A 186 -21.22 -15.00 2.98
N ASP A 187 -20.28 -15.33 3.87
CA ASP A 187 -19.46 -14.39 4.65
C ASP A 187 -18.92 -13.22 3.80
N GLU A 188 -18.47 -13.53 2.58
CA GLU A 188 -17.92 -12.56 1.63
C GLU A 188 -18.94 -11.51 1.17
N VAL A 189 -20.20 -11.92 0.98
CA VAL A 189 -21.31 -11.03 0.59
C VAL A 189 -21.59 -10.04 1.72
N HIS A 190 -21.65 -10.52 2.96
CA HIS A 190 -21.99 -9.69 4.12
C HIS A 190 -20.88 -8.70 4.49
N LEU A 191 -19.61 -9.15 4.43
CA LEU A 191 -18.46 -8.27 4.58
C LEU A 191 -18.40 -7.22 3.46
N SER A 192 -18.61 -7.62 2.20
CA SER A 192 -18.68 -6.70 1.05
C SER A 192 -19.85 -5.72 1.16
N ARG A 193 -20.97 -6.14 1.75
CA ARG A 193 -22.13 -5.27 1.99
C ARG A 193 -21.80 -4.17 3.00
N GLY A 194 -21.07 -4.47 4.06
CA GLY A 194 -20.57 -3.47 5.01
C GLY A 194 -19.60 -2.47 4.36
N VAL A 195 -18.68 -2.95 3.52
CA VAL A 195 -17.81 -2.08 2.69
C VAL A 195 -18.67 -1.17 1.80
N TYR A 196 -19.59 -1.74 1.02
CA TYR A 196 -20.48 -1.00 0.13
C TYR A 196 -21.25 0.10 0.87
N GLU A 197 -21.89 -0.24 2.00
CA GLU A 197 -22.66 0.70 2.81
C GLU A 197 -21.79 1.87 3.28
N THR A 198 -20.63 1.61 3.88
CA THR A 198 -19.72 2.68 4.33
C THR A 198 -19.24 3.55 3.17
N TYR A 199 -18.73 2.96 2.08
CA TYR A 199 -18.20 3.75 0.98
C TYR A 199 -19.28 4.54 0.23
N THR A 200 -20.52 4.05 0.16
CA THR A 200 -21.61 4.76 -0.53
C THR A 200 -22.27 5.84 0.35
N THR A 201 -22.48 5.58 1.64
CA THR A 201 -23.19 6.52 2.55
C THR A 201 -22.30 7.57 3.20
N THR A 202 -20.97 7.39 3.23
CA THR A 202 -20.02 8.37 3.79
C THR A 202 -19.13 8.99 2.70
N ASN A 203 -18.39 10.04 3.05
CA ASN A 203 -17.66 10.90 2.11
C ASN A 203 -16.32 10.31 1.61
N LEU A 204 -16.28 8.99 1.40
CA LEU A 204 -15.11 8.28 0.90
C LEU A 204 -14.99 8.35 -0.64
N ARG A 205 -13.94 7.75 -1.21
CA ARG A 205 -13.68 7.73 -2.65
C ARG A 205 -13.81 6.33 -3.27
N TYR A 206 -14.44 6.25 -4.44
CA TYR A 206 -14.45 5.04 -5.26
C TYR A 206 -13.15 4.95 -6.07
N SER A 207 -12.28 4.02 -5.69
CA SER A 207 -10.92 3.91 -6.23
C SER A 207 -10.64 2.59 -6.97
N GLN A 208 -11.60 1.66 -6.99
CA GLN A 208 -11.45 0.42 -7.76
C GLN A 208 -11.88 0.63 -9.20
N VAL A 209 -11.07 0.09 -10.12
CA VAL A 209 -11.24 0.18 -11.56
C VAL A 209 -11.35 -1.24 -12.09
N ALA A 210 -12.46 -1.54 -12.78
CA ALA A 210 -12.75 -2.84 -13.34
C ALA A 210 -12.32 -2.90 -14.82
N PRO A 211 -11.54 -3.92 -15.24
CA PRO A 211 -11.23 -4.13 -16.64
C PRO A 211 -12.45 -4.66 -17.38
N LEU A 212 -12.87 -3.96 -18.42
CA LEU A 212 -13.88 -4.40 -19.39
C LEU A 212 -13.24 -5.14 -20.57
N SER A 213 -11.98 -4.81 -20.88
CA SER A 213 -11.11 -5.53 -21.80
C SER A 213 -9.66 -5.40 -21.32
N MET A 214 -8.67 -5.73 -22.15
CA MET A 214 -7.25 -5.50 -21.83
C MET A 214 -6.91 -4.01 -21.65
N TYR A 215 -7.66 -3.10 -22.28
CA TYR A 215 -7.34 -1.66 -22.33
C TYR A 215 -8.52 -0.77 -21.94
N LEU A 216 -9.75 -1.29 -21.94
CA LEU A 216 -10.94 -0.54 -21.54
C LEU A 216 -11.26 -0.83 -20.08
N GLU A 217 -11.49 0.24 -19.32
CA GLU A 217 -11.68 0.21 -17.89
C GLU A 217 -12.90 1.05 -17.47
N LYS A 218 -13.46 0.74 -16.29
CA LYS A 218 -14.54 1.52 -15.68
C LYS A 218 -14.44 1.54 -14.16
N ASN A 219 -14.61 2.70 -13.54
CA ASN A 219 -14.73 2.81 -12.08
C ASN A 219 -16.00 2.06 -11.60
N THR A 220 -15.88 1.26 -10.53
CA THR A 220 -17.01 0.44 -10.04
C THR A 220 -18.11 1.24 -9.34
N GLY A 221 -17.85 2.52 -9.02
CA GLY A 221 -18.84 3.45 -8.44
C GLY A 221 -19.19 3.18 -6.99
N ASN A 222 -18.51 2.23 -6.33
CA ASN A 222 -18.79 1.82 -4.95
C ASN A 222 -17.55 1.33 -4.17
N ASN A 223 -16.34 1.40 -4.77
CA ASN A 223 -15.08 0.88 -4.22
C ASN A 223 -15.02 -0.64 -3.96
N LEU A 224 -15.93 -1.43 -4.55
CA LEU A 224 -15.80 -2.89 -4.63
C LEU A 224 -15.08 -3.30 -5.93
N PRO A 225 -14.50 -4.52 -6.02
CA PRO A 225 -14.46 -5.57 -4.99
C PRO A 225 -13.55 -5.22 -3.82
N ALA A 226 -13.85 -5.80 -2.65
CA ALA A 226 -12.91 -5.89 -1.54
C ALA A 226 -12.02 -7.14 -1.70
N GLN A 227 -10.81 -7.12 -1.15
CA GLN A 227 -10.00 -8.34 -1.02
C GLN A 227 -10.38 -9.05 0.28
N LEU A 228 -10.93 -10.27 0.18
CA LEU A 228 -11.43 -11.05 1.32
C LEU A 228 -10.63 -12.35 1.45
N ASP A 229 -9.69 -12.35 2.38
CA ASP A 229 -8.81 -13.48 2.67
C ASP A 229 -9.34 -14.23 3.92
N LEU A 230 -10.25 -15.19 3.72
CA LEU A 230 -10.91 -15.94 4.82
C LEU A 230 -10.26 -17.31 5.06
N PHE A 231 -9.71 -17.53 6.26
CA PHE A 231 -9.01 -18.76 6.66
C PHE A 231 -9.81 -19.58 7.66
N ALA A 232 -9.78 -20.91 7.53
CA ALA A 232 -10.29 -21.82 8.54
C ALA A 232 -9.27 -21.97 9.71
N THR A 233 -9.74 -21.86 10.94
CA THR A 233 -8.94 -22.01 12.17
C THR A 233 -9.65 -22.91 13.21
N LYS A 234 -9.07 -23.08 14.40
CA LYS A 234 -9.68 -23.81 15.52
C LYS A 234 -10.38 -22.86 16.48
N GLY A 235 -11.22 -23.41 17.37
CA GLY A 235 -12.03 -22.66 18.33
C GLY A 235 -13.37 -22.17 17.78
N SER A 236 -14.07 -21.37 18.58
CA SER A 236 -15.39 -20.75 18.37
C SER A 236 -15.30 -19.21 18.27
N GLN A 237 -14.16 -18.70 17.80
CA GLN A 237 -13.93 -17.27 17.56
C GLN A 237 -13.76 -17.01 16.06
N TYR A 238 -14.30 -15.90 15.57
CA TYR A 238 -14.01 -15.36 14.25
C TYR A 238 -13.15 -14.11 14.42
N GLU A 239 -11.88 -14.16 14.02
CA GLU A 239 -10.94 -13.03 14.13
C GLU A 239 -10.84 -12.29 12.79
N PHE A 240 -10.65 -10.98 12.83
CA PHE A 240 -10.46 -10.16 11.63
C PHE A 240 -9.33 -9.15 11.81
N LEU A 241 -8.66 -8.84 10.70
CA LEU A 241 -7.91 -7.61 10.50
C LEU A 241 -8.50 -6.91 9.28
N PHE A 242 -9.08 -5.73 9.49
CA PHE A 242 -9.55 -4.84 8.43
C PHE A 242 -8.43 -3.85 8.08
N ILE A 243 -8.20 -3.60 6.79
CA ILE A 243 -7.16 -2.69 6.30
C ILE A 243 -7.72 -1.84 5.15
N ALA A 244 -7.64 -0.51 5.25
CA ALA A 244 -7.98 0.41 4.17
C ALA A 244 -6.70 0.86 3.45
N LYS A 245 -6.12 0.00 2.61
CA LYS A 245 -4.76 0.20 2.09
C LYS A 245 -4.75 1.18 0.91
N GLY A 246 -4.14 2.35 1.09
CA GLY A 246 -3.97 3.35 0.02
C GLY A 246 -3.03 2.85 -1.07
N GLY A 247 -3.39 3.06 -2.34
CA GLY A 247 -2.68 2.54 -3.51
C GLY A 247 -1.22 3.01 -3.58
N GLY A 248 -0.94 4.24 -3.15
CA GLY A 248 0.44 4.74 -3.06
C GLY A 248 1.36 3.90 -2.17
N SER A 249 0.84 3.35 -1.07
CA SER A 249 1.57 2.45 -0.16
C SER A 249 1.56 1.00 -0.65
N ALA A 250 0.50 0.56 -1.34
CA ALA A 250 0.44 -0.75 -1.99
C ALA A 250 1.54 -0.88 -3.06
N ASN A 251 1.70 0.15 -3.90
CA ASN A 251 2.71 0.21 -4.96
C ASN A 251 4.17 0.32 -4.45
N LYS A 252 4.37 0.48 -3.13
CA LYS A 252 5.67 0.40 -2.45
C LYS A 252 5.82 -0.91 -1.65
N THR A 253 5.12 -1.95 -2.08
CA THR A 253 5.36 -3.34 -1.67
C THR A 253 6.17 -4.04 -2.77
N PHE A 254 7.43 -4.37 -2.50
CA PHE A 254 8.38 -4.91 -3.47
C PHE A 254 8.82 -6.34 -3.13
N LEU A 255 9.03 -7.15 -4.16
CA LEU A 255 9.63 -8.49 -4.08
C LEU A 255 11.02 -8.47 -4.72
N TYR A 256 11.99 -9.03 -4.03
CA TYR A 256 13.33 -9.27 -4.55
C TYR A 256 13.67 -10.75 -4.41
N GLN A 257 13.97 -11.41 -5.53
CA GLN A 257 14.50 -12.78 -5.50
C GLN A 257 16.00 -12.71 -5.21
N GLN A 258 16.41 -13.26 -4.07
CA GLN A 258 17.79 -13.21 -3.58
C GLN A 258 18.30 -14.62 -3.27
N THR A 259 19.57 -14.74 -2.91
CA THR A 259 20.23 -16.03 -2.63
C THR A 259 20.81 -16.06 -1.21
N LYS A 260 21.40 -17.20 -0.79
CA LYS A 260 22.11 -17.32 0.49
C LYS A 260 23.28 -16.32 0.63
N ALA A 261 23.82 -15.78 -0.47
CA ALA A 261 24.89 -14.77 -0.43
C ALA A 261 24.46 -13.43 0.22
N LEU A 262 23.15 -13.13 0.23
CA LEU A 262 22.60 -11.98 0.94
C LEU A 262 22.57 -12.16 2.46
N LEU A 263 22.60 -13.40 2.96
CA LEU A 263 22.40 -13.70 4.38
C LEU A 263 23.73 -13.70 5.16
N ASN A 264 24.37 -12.52 5.19
CA ASN A 264 25.39 -12.08 6.13
C ASN A 264 25.16 -10.58 6.45
N PRO A 265 25.68 -10.03 7.58
CA PRO A 265 25.34 -8.67 8.01
C PRO A 265 25.66 -7.59 6.98
N ASP A 266 26.87 -7.59 6.42
CA ASP A 266 27.35 -6.54 5.52
C ASP A 266 26.56 -6.49 4.21
N THR A 267 26.32 -7.64 3.56
CA THR A 267 25.56 -7.67 2.31
C THR A 267 24.08 -7.38 2.54
N LEU A 268 23.51 -7.82 3.67
CA LEU A 268 22.12 -7.54 4.01
C LEU A 268 21.90 -6.05 4.29
N LEU A 269 22.70 -5.43 5.15
CA LEU A 269 22.58 -4.02 5.47
C LEU A 269 22.83 -3.14 4.24
N LYS A 270 23.82 -3.47 3.39
CA LYS A 270 24.06 -2.77 2.12
C LYS A 270 22.85 -2.88 1.17
N PHE A 271 22.28 -4.07 1.01
CA PHE A 271 21.08 -4.27 0.20
C PHE A 271 19.90 -3.47 0.75
N VAL A 272 19.67 -3.51 2.06
CA VAL A 272 18.59 -2.76 2.70
C VAL A 272 18.78 -1.26 2.52
N ALA A 273 20.01 -0.74 2.67
CA ALA A 273 20.33 0.67 2.43
C ALA A 273 19.93 1.11 1.02
N GLU A 274 20.32 0.33 0.02
CA GLU A 274 20.01 0.58 -1.40
C GLU A 274 18.50 0.54 -1.65
N LYS A 275 17.78 -0.48 -1.15
CA LYS A 275 16.36 -0.66 -1.45
C LYS A 275 15.44 0.29 -0.68
N ILE A 276 15.81 0.72 0.53
CA ILE A 276 15.04 1.71 1.30
C ILE A 276 14.98 3.05 0.55
N VAL A 277 16.06 3.46 -0.12
CA VAL A 277 16.07 4.68 -0.95
C VAL A 277 15.05 4.60 -2.10
N THR A 278 14.84 3.42 -2.70
CA THR A 278 13.86 3.22 -3.80
C THR A 278 12.39 3.34 -3.36
N LEU A 279 12.10 3.28 -2.05
CA LEU A 279 10.78 3.65 -1.53
C LEU A 279 10.51 5.13 -1.81
N GLY A 280 11.52 5.99 -1.64
CA GLY A 280 11.42 7.43 -1.79
C GLY A 280 10.33 8.06 -0.91
N THR A 281 9.92 9.27 -1.24
CA THR A 281 8.84 10.00 -0.52
C THR A 281 7.46 9.76 -1.14
N ALA A 282 7.40 8.94 -2.19
CA ALA A 282 6.24 8.66 -3.02
C ALA A 282 5.07 7.95 -2.31
N ALA A 283 5.23 7.42 -1.09
CA ALA A 283 4.16 6.80 -0.32
C ALA A 283 3.78 7.55 0.96
N CYS A 284 4.17 8.82 1.13
CA CYS A 284 3.87 9.64 2.32
C CYS A 284 4.53 9.08 3.61
N PRO A 285 5.85 9.25 3.78
CA PRO A 285 6.52 9.05 5.06
C PRO A 285 6.07 10.09 6.12
N PRO A 286 6.29 9.84 7.42
CA PRO A 286 7.10 8.76 7.99
C PRO A 286 6.45 7.38 7.85
N TYR A 287 7.27 6.36 7.53
CA TYR A 287 6.78 4.99 7.30
C TYR A 287 6.79 4.10 8.55
N HIS A 288 5.84 3.16 8.61
CA HIS A 288 6.04 1.89 9.33
C HIS A 288 6.66 0.91 8.33
N LEU A 289 7.98 0.71 8.40
CA LEU A 289 8.73 -0.11 7.44
C LEU A 289 8.64 -1.60 7.80
N ALA A 290 8.29 -2.45 6.83
CA ALA A 290 8.26 -3.89 6.96
C ALA A 290 9.30 -4.54 6.04
N LEU A 291 10.18 -5.37 6.61
CA LEU A 291 11.13 -6.22 5.90
C LEU A 291 10.86 -7.69 6.24
N VAL A 292 10.69 -8.54 5.23
CA VAL A 292 10.55 -9.99 5.41
C VAL A 292 11.65 -10.71 4.64
N ILE A 293 12.40 -11.56 5.33
CA ILE A 293 13.55 -12.27 4.77
C ILE A 293 13.26 -13.77 4.78
N GLY A 294 13.17 -14.37 3.60
CA GLY A 294 12.72 -15.74 3.39
C GLY A 294 11.21 -15.83 3.22
N GLY A 295 10.70 -17.06 3.17
CA GLY A 295 9.34 -17.41 2.84
C GLY A 295 9.31 -18.74 2.08
N LEU A 296 8.19 -19.45 2.16
CA LEU A 296 7.99 -20.70 1.41
C LEU A 296 7.66 -20.43 -0.07
N SER A 297 7.14 -19.24 -0.36
CA SER A 297 6.85 -18.74 -1.71
C SER A 297 6.86 -17.21 -1.76
N ALA A 298 6.73 -16.64 -2.97
CA ALA A 298 6.76 -15.20 -3.19
C ALA A 298 5.54 -14.50 -2.57
N GLU A 299 4.35 -15.01 -2.86
CA GLU A 299 3.07 -14.54 -2.36
C GLU A 299 2.95 -14.69 -0.84
N MET A 300 3.52 -15.75 -0.24
CA MET A 300 3.63 -15.86 1.21
C MET A 300 4.52 -14.76 1.81
N THR A 301 5.66 -14.48 1.18
CA THR A 301 6.58 -13.41 1.60
C THR A 301 5.86 -12.06 1.58
N LEU A 302 5.18 -11.73 0.47
CA LEU A 302 4.46 -10.46 0.31
C LEU A 302 3.23 -10.33 1.21
N LYS A 303 2.47 -11.41 1.43
CA LYS A 303 1.39 -11.43 2.44
C LYS A 303 1.94 -11.18 3.84
N THR A 304 3.10 -11.76 4.17
CA THR A 304 3.75 -11.51 5.45
C THR A 304 4.19 -10.06 5.55
N VAL A 305 4.80 -9.46 4.51
CA VAL A 305 5.13 -8.02 4.48
C VAL A 305 3.91 -7.15 4.77
N LYS A 306 2.75 -7.47 4.15
CA LYS A 306 1.50 -6.74 4.40
C LYS A 306 1.14 -6.74 5.88
N LEU A 307 1.04 -7.92 6.49
CA LEU A 307 0.65 -8.11 7.89
C LEU A 307 1.68 -7.54 8.88
N VAL A 308 2.98 -7.64 8.55
CA VAL A 308 4.05 -7.01 9.32
C VAL A 308 3.94 -5.48 9.27
N SER A 309 3.60 -4.89 8.11
CA SER A 309 3.41 -3.43 7.99
C SER A 309 2.22 -2.89 8.80
N THR A 310 1.24 -3.73 9.14
CA THR A 310 0.09 -3.39 9.99
C THR A 310 0.29 -3.78 11.46
N LYS A 311 1.53 -4.10 11.87
CA LYS A 311 1.92 -4.52 13.22
C LYS A 311 1.22 -5.80 13.72
N TYR A 312 0.68 -6.62 12.81
CA TYR A 312 -0.07 -7.85 13.14
C TYR A 312 0.80 -8.96 13.77
N TYR A 313 2.11 -8.90 13.53
CA TYR A 313 3.09 -9.89 13.96
C TYR A 313 4.07 -9.37 15.02
N ASP A 314 3.71 -8.29 15.72
CA ASP A 314 4.57 -7.67 16.75
C ASP A 314 4.89 -8.62 17.92
N HIS A 315 4.01 -9.59 18.19
CA HIS A 315 4.13 -10.62 19.23
C HIS A 315 4.58 -12.00 18.70
N LEU A 316 5.34 -12.04 17.59
CA LEU A 316 6.11 -13.23 17.23
C LEU A 316 7.27 -13.45 18.22
N PRO A 317 7.80 -14.70 18.34
CA PRO A 317 9.03 -14.95 19.08
C PRO A 317 10.18 -14.11 18.50
N THR A 318 11.14 -13.72 19.33
CA THR A 318 12.31 -12.93 18.89
C THR A 318 13.52 -13.76 18.49
N THR A 319 13.39 -15.10 18.51
CA THR A 319 14.44 -16.05 18.14
C THR A 319 13.88 -17.15 17.24
N GLY A 320 14.66 -17.59 16.26
CA GLY A 320 14.37 -18.81 15.49
C GLY A 320 14.73 -20.08 16.26
N ASP A 321 14.31 -21.23 15.75
CA ASP A 321 14.66 -22.56 16.25
C ASP A 321 14.77 -23.58 15.10
N ALA A 322 15.07 -24.84 15.43
CA ALA A 322 15.22 -25.92 14.46
C ALA A 322 13.91 -26.35 13.76
N SER A 323 12.73 -25.94 14.26
CA SER A 323 11.44 -26.19 13.59
C SER A 323 11.26 -25.31 12.35
N GLY A 324 12.04 -24.24 12.23
CA GLY A 324 11.90 -23.26 11.16
C GLY A 324 10.77 -22.25 11.39
N ARG A 325 10.39 -21.98 12.65
CA ARG A 325 9.39 -20.96 12.99
C ARG A 325 9.76 -19.56 12.47
N ALA A 326 8.75 -18.74 12.23
CA ALA A 326 8.90 -17.32 11.99
C ALA A 326 9.32 -16.61 13.29
N PHE A 327 10.22 -15.63 13.18
CA PHE A 327 10.61 -14.80 14.32
C PHE A 327 10.80 -13.33 13.91
N ARG A 328 10.64 -12.43 14.89
CA ARG A 328 10.85 -10.98 14.77
C ARG A 328 12.26 -10.62 15.19
N ASP A 329 13.04 -9.99 14.30
CA ASP A 329 14.44 -9.65 14.55
C ASP A 329 14.58 -8.22 15.08
N VAL A 330 14.44 -8.07 16.40
CA VAL A 330 14.45 -6.77 17.09
C VAL A 330 15.80 -6.04 17.01
N GLY A 331 16.91 -6.78 16.85
CA GLY A 331 18.24 -6.18 16.68
C GLY A 331 18.36 -5.51 15.31
N LEU A 332 17.99 -6.25 14.25
CA LEU A 332 18.02 -5.72 12.89
C LEU A 332 16.97 -4.62 12.66
N GLU A 333 15.83 -4.63 13.39
CA GLU A 333 14.89 -3.49 13.43
C GLU A 333 15.57 -2.20 13.88
N GLU A 334 16.37 -2.24 14.95
CA GLU A 334 17.06 -1.07 15.49
C GLU A 334 18.16 -0.56 14.55
N GLU A 335 18.95 -1.47 13.96
CA GLU A 335 19.98 -1.14 12.98
C GLU A 335 19.39 -0.49 11.71
N ILE A 336 18.30 -1.05 11.19
CA ILE A 336 17.63 -0.49 10.01
C ILE A 336 16.94 0.84 10.35
N LEU A 337 16.37 1.01 11.55
CA LEU A 337 15.80 2.30 11.96
C LEU A 337 16.89 3.39 12.04
N LYS A 338 18.04 3.08 12.65
CA LYS A 338 19.23 3.96 12.65
C LYS A 338 19.67 4.29 11.22
N LEU A 339 19.65 3.33 10.32
CA LEU A 339 19.95 3.55 8.91
C LEU A 339 18.95 4.52 8.27
N THR A 340 17.65 4.26 8.36
CA THR A 340 16.60 5.13 7.76
C THR A 340 16.70 6.57 8.21
N ARG A 341 17.09 6.80 9.48
CA ARG A 341 17.24 8.12 10.10
C ARG A 341 18.51 8.85 9.65
N ARG A 342 19.54 8.12 9.20
CA ARG A 342 20.79 8.67 8.65
C ARG A 342 20.75 8.95 7.15
N VAL A 343 19.81 8.36 6.40
CA VAL A 343 19.69 8.59 4.94
C VAL A 343 19.33 10.06 4.63
N GLY A 344 18.65 10.77 5.54
CA GLY A 344 18.40 12.21 5.42
C GLY A 344 17.17 12.61 4.59
N ILE A 345 16.40 11.65 4.05
CA ILE A 345 15.17 11.93 3.27
C ILE A 345 14.07 12.56 4.15
N GLY A 346 14.05 12.23 5.45
CA GLY A 346 13.10 12.77 6.42
C GLY A 346 11.63 12.45 6.16
N ALA A 347 10.76 13.12 6.90
CA ALA A 347 9.33 13.16 6.64
C ALA A 347 9.08 14.03 5.41
N GLN A 348 9.23 13.42 4.23
CA GLN A 348 8.92 13.96 2.90
C GLN A 348 9.89 15.03 2.37
N PHE A 349 10.36 15.97 3.19
CA PHE A 349 11.14 17.13 2.75
C PHE A 349 12.47 17.31 3.50
N GLY A 350 13.22 16.22 3.67
CA GLY A 350 14.57 16.24 4.23
C GLY A 350 14.59 16.27 5.76
N GLY A 351 15.37 15.38 6.37
CA GLY A 351 15.44 15.25 7.83
C GLY A 351 15.67 13.82 8.31
N LYS A 352 15.34 13.59 9.58
CA LYS A 352 15.53 12.35 10.32
C LYS A 352 14.37 11.37 10.12
N TYR A 353 13.14 11.85 10.01
CA TYR A 353 11.95 11.01 10.18
C TYR A 353 11.43 10.34 8.89
N PHE A 354 12.30 9.61 8.19
CA PHE A 354 11.87 8.78 7.05
C PHE A 354 11.00 7.59 7.47
N CYS A 355 11.25 7.03 8.66
CA CYS A 355 10.46 5.96 9.26
C CYS A 355 10.12 6.30 10.71
N HIS A 356 8.87 6.04 11.11
CA HIS A 356 8.46 6.01 12.52
C HIS A 356 9.19 4.88 13.24
N ASP A 357 9.02 3.66 12.73
CA ASP A 357 9.61 2.41 13.22
C ASP A 357 9.81 1.40 12.08
N VAL A 358 10.47 0.29 12.42
CA VAL A 358 10.75 -0.84 11.51
C VAL A 358 10.21 -2.12 12.13
N ARG A 359 9.83 -3.07 11.28
CA ARG A 359 9.57 -4.47 11.65
C ARG A 359 10.34 -5.40 10.72
N VAL A 360 11.06 -6.36 11.29
CA VAL A 360 11.82 -7.36 10.53
C VAL A 360 11.34 -8.75 10.92
N VAL A 361 10.82 -9.51 9.95
CA VAL A 361 10.44 -10.92 10.17
C VAL A 361 11.29 -11.86 9.32
N ARG A 362 11.91 -12.83 9.98
CA ARG A 362 12.69 -13.88 9.36
C ARG A 362 11.83 -15.14 9.25
N LEU A 363 11.72 -15.69 8.04
CA LEU A 363 10.95 -16.89 7.71
C LEU A 363 11.89 -18.05 7.30
N PRO A 364 11.45 -19.33 7.38
CA PRO A 364 12.16 -20.41 6.72
C PRO A 364 12.15 -20.20 5.20
N ARG A 365 13.02 -20.92 4.49
CA ARG A 365 13.17 -20.80 3.03
C ARG A 365 13.59 -22.15 2.46
N HIS A 366 13.18 -22.44 1.23
CA HIS A 366 13.77 -23.55 0.48
C HIS A 366 15.28 -23.32 0.28
N GLY A 367 16.10 -24.39 0.26
CA GLY A 367 17.56 -24.29 0.23
C GLY A 367 18.10 -23.41 -0.91
N ALA A 368 17.49 -23.53 -2.09
CA ALA A 368 17.86 -22.78 -3.31
C ALA A 368 17.21 -21.38 -3.44
N SER A 369 16.40 -20.95 -2.46
CA SER A 369 15.58 -19.74 -2.58
C SER A 369 15.79 -18.79 -1.40
N CYS A 370 15.73 -17.49 -1.63
CA CYS A 370 15.64 -16.49 -0.58
C CYS A 370 14.80 -15.29 -1.07
N PRO A 371 13.46 -15.41 -1.12
CA PRO A 371 12.61 -14.26 -1.40
C PRO A 371 12.79 -13.22 -0.28
N VAL A 372 12.87 -11.95 -0.64
CA VAL A 372 12.91 -10.82 0.31
C VAL A 372 11.82 -9.85 -0.09
N GLY A 373 10.97 -9.49 0.86
CA GLY A 373 9.89 -8.55 0.67
C GLY A 373 10.12 -7.27 1.48
N ILE A 374 9.88 -6.11 0.86
CA ILE A 374 9.91 -4.79 1.53
C ILE A 374 8.57 -4.12 1.31
N GLY A 375 8.01 -3.50 2.35
CA GLY A 375 6.75 -2.75 2.25
C GLY A 375 6.62 -1.70 3.34
N VAL A 376 5.62 -0.83 3.22
CA VAL A 376 5.37 0.25 4.18
C VAL A 376 3.90 0.37 4.55
N SER A 377 3.62 0.81 5.77
CA SER A 377 2.44 1.62 6.04
C SER A 377 2.82 3.10 5.96
N CYS A 378 1.90 3.91 5.45
CA CYS A 378 2.08 5.34 5.21
C CYS A 378 1.43 6.17 6.33
N SER A 379 1.48 7.51 6.24
CA SER A 379 0.75 8.40 7.16
C SER A 379 -0.75 8.12 7.26
N ALA A 380 -1.35 7.45 6.28
CA ALA A 380 -2.67 6.84 6.40
C ALA A 380 -2.54 5.41 6.94
N ASP A 381 -2.15 5.28 8.22
CA ASP A 381 -1.93 4.00 8.90
C ASP A 381 -3.26 3.36 9.35
N ARG A 382 -3.99 2.80 8.38
CA ARG A 382 -5.41 2.46 8.49
C ARG A 382 -5.65 0.95 8.57
N GLN A 383 -5.63 0.43 9.79
CA GLN A 383 -6.07 -0.92 10.12
C GLN A 383 -6.78 -0.98 11.47
N VAL A 384 -7.64 -1.98 11.65
CA VAL A 384 -8.32 -2.26 12.92
C VAL A 384 -8.54 -3.77 13.07
N LEU A 385 -8.24 -4.30 14.26
CA LEU A 385 -8.52 -5.69 14.63
C LEU A 385 -9.97 -5.85 15.10
N ALA A 386 -10.55 -7.02 14.87
CA ALA A 386 -11.84 -7.38 15.43
C ALA A 386 -11.92 -8.86 15.80
N LYS A 387 -12.90 -9.20 16.65
CA LYS A 387 -13.25 -10.58 16.96
C LYS A 387 -14.75 -10.73 17.23
N ILE A 388 -15.28 -11.90 16.89
CA ILE A 388 -16.63 -12.34 17.24
C ILE A 388 -16.50 -13.63 18.04
N ASN A 389 -17.07 -13.67 19.24
CA ASN A 389 -17.05 -14.82 20.15
C ASN A 389 -18.43 -14.98 20.84
N CYS A 390 -18.55 -15.78 21.89
CA CYS A 390 -19.80 -15.97 22.63
C CYS A 390 -20.32 -14.72 23.37
N ASP A 391 -19.47 -13.73 23.61
CA ASP A 391 -19.82 -12.50 24.35
C ASP A 391 -20.31 -11.39 23.41
N GLY A 392 -20.13 -11.56 22.09
CA GLY A 392 -20.61 -10.68 21.04
C GLY A 392 -19.56 -10.35 19.98
N VAL A 393 -19.68 -9.14 19.43
CA VAL A 393 -18.79 -8.57 18.41
C VAL A 393 -17.93 -7.48 19.04
N PHE A 394 -16.63 -7.52 18.79
CA PHE A 394 -15.64 -6.61 19.36
C PHE A 394 -14.74 -6.01 18.29
N LEU A 395 -14.46 -4.71 18.41
CA LEU A 395 -13.57 -3.95 17.52
C LEU A 395 -12.49 -3.24 18.35
N GLU A 396 -11.27 -3.20 17.83
CA GLU A 396 -10.16 -2.44 18.41
C GLU A 396 -10.53 -0.94 18.50
N GLN A 397 -10.29 -0.35 19.66
CA GLN A 397 -10.53 1.05 19.96
C GLN A 397 -9.39 1.90 19.38
N LEU A 398 -9.67 2.58 18.27
CA LEU A 398 -8.81 3.63 17.72
C LEU A 398 -8.94 4.92 18.54
N GLU A 399 -8.02 5.86 18.31
CA GLU A 399 -8.05 7.16 18.99
C GLU A 399 -9.21 8.02 18.49
N THR A 400 -10.07 8.49 19.41
CA THR A 400 -11.18 9.41 19.10
C THR A 400 -10.85 10.86 19.44
N ASP A 401 -9.88 11.10 20.33
CA ASP A 401 -9.36 12.43 20.65
C ASP A 401 -7.86 12.53 20.27
N PRO A 402 -7.55 12.76 18.99
CA PRO A 402 -6.19 13.02 18.55
C PRO A 402 -5.68 14.41 18.97
N SER A 403 -6.53 15.31 19.49
CA SER A 403 -6.14 16.68 19.82
C SER A 403 -5.06 16.73 20.91
N LYS A 404 -5.09 15.81 21.86
CA LYS A 404 -4.08 15.63 22.93
C LYS A 404 -2.66 15.29 22.45
N TYR A 405 -2.47 15.02 21.15
CA TYR A 405 -1.15 14.81 20.54
C TYR A 405 -0.59 16.07 19.85
N LEU A 406 -1.40 17.11 19.69
CA LEU A 406 -0.96 18.45 19.27
C LEU A 406 -0.24 19.15 20.44
N PRO A 407 0.79 19.99 20.17
CA PRO A 407 1.47 20.74 21.21
C PRO A 407 0.74 22.05 21.54
N GLU A 408 1.06 22.63 22.69
CA GLU A 408 0.28 23.73 23.28
C GLU A 408 0.41 25.10 22.58
N ILE A 409 1.48 25.34 21.81
CA ILE A 409 1.75 26.63 21.13
C ILE A 409 2.29 26.36 19.72
N MET A 410 1.69 26.96 18.68
CA MET A 410 1.90 26.55 17.29
C MET A 410 2.01 27.68 16.26
N ASP A 411 2.74 27.37 15.18
CA ASP A 411 3.10 28.15 13.98
C ASP A 411 4.30 29.10 14.13
N GLU A 412 4.36 29.98 15.13
CA GLU A 412 5.48 30.93 15.35
C GLU A 412 6.85 30.24 15.61
N THR A 413 6.82 29.07 16.25
CA THR A 413 8.00 28.29 16.68
C THR A 413 8.59 27.36 15.62
N LEU A 414 7.92 27.15 14.48
CA LEU A 414 8.42 26.25 13.41
C LEU A 414 9.38 26.94 12.43
N GLY A 415 9.37 28.28 12.39
CA GLY A 415 10.30 29.10 11.63
C GLY A 415 10.24 28.91 10.10
N GLY A 416 11.19 29.56 9.42
CA GLY A 416 11.39 29.50 7.98
C GLY A 416 10.52 30.47 7.18
N ASP A 417 11.11 31.19 6.24
CA ASP A 417 10.37 32.09 5.35
C ASP A 417 9.36 31.30 4.50
N VAL A 418 8.19 31.90 4.28
CA VAL A 418 7.15 31.41 3.37
C VAL A 418 7.03 32.42 2.24
N VAL A 419 7.13 31.95 1.00
CA VAL A 419 6.87 32.79 -0.17
C VAL A 419 5.41 32.62 -0.58
N GLU A 420 4.64 33.70 -0.49
CA GLU A 420 3.29 33.77 -1.04
C GLU A 420 3.36 33.87 -2.57
N ILE A 421 2.63 33.01 -3.28
CA ILE A 421 2.60 32.95 -4.75
C ILE A 421 1.14 33.08 -5.23
N ASP A 422 0.87 34.10 -6.04
CA ASP A 422 -0.39 34.26 -6.76
C ASP A 422 -0.38 33.47 -8.07
N LEU A 423 -1.24 32.45 -8.14
CA LEU A 423 -1.40 31.56 -9.29
C LEU A 423 -2.29 32.13 -10.39
N ASN A 424 -2.97 33.27 -10.17
CA ASN A 424 -3.84 33.89 -11.16
C ASN A 424 -3.08 34.80 -12.15
N GLN A 425 -1.76 34.93 -11.99
CA GLN A 425 -0.89 35.61 -12.95
C GLN A 425 -0.77 34.82 -14.26
N PRO A 426 -0.55 35.48 -15.42
CA PRO A 426 -0.16 34.81 -16.65
C PRO A 426 1.04 33.88 -16.44
N MET A 427 0.98 32.65 -16.98
CA MET A 427 2.00 31.61 -16.76
C MET A 427 3.47 32.09 -16.89
N PRO A 428 3.87 32.93 -17.87
CA PRO A 428 5.24 33.44 -17.95
C PRO A 428 5.68 34.27 -16.73
N GLN A 429 4.76 35.03 -16.11
CA GLN A 429 5.04 35.83 -14.91
C GLN A 429 5.17 34.93 -13.67
N LEU A 430 4.29 33.92 -13.55
CA LEU A 430 4.38 32.90 -12.50
C LEU A 430 5.71 32.12 -12.56
N LEU A 431 6.15 31.72 -13.76
CA LEU A 431 7.44 31.06 -13.97
C LEU A 431 8.61 31.99 -13.61
N GLN A 432 8.52 33.28 -13.96
CA GLN A 432 9.54 34.27 -13.60
C GLN A 432 9.61 34.51 -12.08
N GLU A 433 8.48 34.47 -11.37
CA GLU A 433 8.46 34.54 -9.90
C GLU A 433 9.11 33.30 -9.29
N LEU A 434 8.66 32.09 -9.68
CA LEU A 434 9.22 30.83 -9.17
C LEU A 434 10.74 30.72 -9.42
N SER A 435 11.24 31.24 -10.55
CA SER A 435 12.67 31.20 -10.90
C SER A 435 13.57 32.03 -9.97
N LYS A 436 13.02 32.98 -9.20
CA LYS A 436 13.78 33.75 -8.19
C LYS A 436 14.19 32.90 -6.99
N HIS A 437 13.50 31.78 -6.76
CA HIS A 437 13.59 30.99 -5.53
C HIS A 437 14.30 29.66 -5.80
N PRO A 438 15.20 29.20 -4.91
CA PRO A 438 15.87 27.91 -5.07
C PRO A 438 14.92 26.74 -4.79
N ILE A 439 15.34 25.54 -5.20
CA ILE A 439 14.78 24.30 -4.63
C ILE A 439 14.84 24.33 -3.10
N ARG A 440 13.94 23.58 -2.45
CA ARG A 440 13.68 23.54 -1.00
C ARG A 440 12.91 24.74 -0.42
N THR A 441 12.71 25.83 -1.16
CA THR A 441 11.88 26.96 -0.71
C THR A 441 10.44 26.53 -0.45
N ARG A 442 9.87 26.95 0.70
CA ARG A 442 8.47 26.73 1.08
C ARG A 442 7.59 27.83 0.48
N LEU A 443 6.50 27.41 -0.15
CA LEU A 443 5.54 28.25 -0.84
C LEU A 443 4.16 28.14 -0.18
N SER A 444 3.42 29.25 -0.22
CA SER A 444 2.00 29.35 0.08
C SER A 444 1.30 29.82 -1.20
N LEU A 445 0.48 28.95 -1.80
CA LEU A 445 -0.09 29.19 -3.12
C LEU A 445 -1.56 29.63 -3.01
N THR A 446 -1.91 30.71 -3.71
CA THR A 446 -3.30 31.23 -3.75
C THR A 446 -3.72 31.48 -5.20
N GLY A 447 -4.90 31.01 -5.59
CA GLY A 447 -5.48 31.19 -6.93
C GLY A 447 -5.95 29.89 -7.59
N THR A 448 -5.99 29.89 -8.92
CA THR A 448 -6.55 28.79 -9.71
C THR A 448 -5.54 27.66 -9.96
N MET A 449 -5.97 26.40 -9.79
CA MET A 449 -5.25 25.22 -10.30
C MET A 449 -6.18 24.33 -11.13
N VAL A 450 -5.60 23.61 -12.10
CA VAL A 450 -6.26 22.50 -12.78
C VAL A 450 -5.85 21.20 -12.11
N VAL A 451 -6.79 20.29 -11.90
CA VAL A 451 -6.49 18.95 -11.37
C VAL A 451 -6.60 17.93 -12.49
N ALA A 452 -5.54 17.16 -12.73
CA ALA A 452 -5.52 16.07 -13.70
C ALA A 452 -4.57 14.97 -13.21
N ARG A 453 -4.87 13.71 -13.51
CA ARG A 453 -4.03 12.56 -13.09
C ARG A 453 -4.07 11.44 -14.12
N ASP A 454 -3.74 10.21 -13.72
CA ASP A 454 -3.42 9.05 -14.56
C ASP A 454 -4.26 8.92 -15.84
N ILE A 455 -5.59 8.74 -15.73
CA ILE A 455 -6.46 8.53 -16.92
C ILE A 455 -6.63 9.83 -17.73
N ALA A 456 -6.76 10.99 -17.07
CA ALA A 456 -6.85 12.28 -17.75
C ALA A 456 -5.58 12.61 -18.55
N HIS A 457 -4.39 12.27 -18.03
CA HIS A 457 -3.12 12.43 -18.75
C HIS A 457 -3.06 11.51 -19.98
N ALA A 458 -3.54 10.26 -19.86
CA ALA A 458 -3.64 9.36 -21.02
C ALA A 458 -4.56 9.95 -22.11
N LYS A 459 -5.74 10.45 -21.75
CA LYS A 459 -6.64 11.14 -22.70
C LYS A 459 -6.04 12.39 -23.34
N ILE A 460 -5.32 13.22 -22.57
CA ILE A 460 -4.63 14.40 -23.09
C ILE A 460 -3.49 13.98 -24.04
N GLN A 461 -2.79 12.88 -23.76
CA GLN A 461 -1.78 12.31 -24.66
C GLN A 461 -2.43 11.80 -25.97
N GLU A 462 -3.51 11.01 -25.89
CA GLU A 462 -4.28 10.57 -27.08
C GLU A 462 -4.74 11.76 -27.93
N ARG A 463 -5.20 12.84 -27.29
CA ARG A 463 -5.59 14.09 -27.94
C ARG A 463 -4.42 14.75 -28.69
N LEU A 464 -3.22 14.77 -28.09
CA LEU A 464 -2.01 15.28 -28.76
C LEU A 464 -1.59 14.40 -29.94
N ASP A 465 -1.69 13.08 -29.80
CA ASP A 465 -1.32 12.11 -30.84
C ASP A 465 -2.29 12.16 -32.04
N GLN A 466 -3.53 12.59 -31.81
CA GLN A 466 -4.51 12.92 -32.85
C GLN A 466 -4.33 14.32 -33.47
N GLY A 467 -3.34 15.12 -33.02
CA GLY A 467 -3.08 16.47 -33.52
C GLY A 467 -4.08 17.53 -33.05
N LEU A 468 -4.92 17.25 -32.04
CA LEU A 468 -5.95 18.16 -31.53
C LEU A 468 -5.41 19.23 -30.55
N GLY A 469 -4.10 19.28 -30.36
CA GLY A 469 -3.37 20.29 -29.57
C GLY A 469 -3.58 20.19 -28.05
N MET A 470 -2.65 20.80 -27.31
CA MET A 470 -2.70 20.90 -25.85
C MET A 470 -3.90 21.75 -25.41
N PRO A 471 -4.78 21.28 -24.49
CA PRO A 471 -5.87 22.09 -23.95
C PRO A 471 -5.37 23.35 -23.22
N ASP A 472 -6.07 24.47 -23.37
CA ASP A 472 -5.62 25.75 -22.81
C ASP A 472 -5.58 25.75 -21.28
N TYR A 473 -6.42 24.96 -20.63
CA TYR A 473 -6.40 24.80 -19.17
C TYR A 473 -5.07 24.19 -18.68
N MET A 474 -4.38 23.37 -19.49
CA MET A 474 -3.05 22.81 -19.16
C MET A 474 -1.92 23.83 -19.37
N LYS A 475 -2.13 24.89 -20.16
CA LYS A 475 -1.15 25.95 -20.45
C LYS A 475 -1.25 27.10 -19.45
N ASN A 476 -2.48 27.45 -19.08
CA ASN A 476 -2.79 28.68 -18.35
C ASN A 476 -2.77 28.53 -16.83
N HIS A 477 -2.75 27.31 -16.30
CA HIS A 477 -2.82 27.04 -14.85
C HIS A 477 -1.82 25.97 -14.43
N PRO A 478 -1.35 25.98 -13.17
CA PRO A 478 -0.61 24.85 -12.58
C PRO A 478 -1.46 23.57 -12.59
N VAL A 479 -0.81 22.44 -12.86
CA VAL A 479 -1.45 21.12 -12.93
C VAL A 479 -1.21 20.35 -11.62
N TYR A 480 -2.26 20.26 -10.81
CA TYR A 480 -2.30 19.49 -9.57
C TYR A 480 -2.62 18.01 -9.87
N TYR A 481 -1.71 17.11 -9.50
CA TYR A 481 -1.96 15.67 -9.61
C TYR A 481 -2.68 15.17 -8.36
N ALA A 482 -4.01 15.12 -8.41
CA ALA A 482 -4.85 14.62 -7.32
C ALA A 482 -6.16 14.01 -7.85
N GLY A 483 -6.93 13.38 -6.97
CA GLY A 483 -8.28 12.88 -7.25
C GLY A 483 -9.09 12.89 -5.95
N PRO A 484 -10.18 13.68 -5.87
CA PRO A 484 -10.85 14.01 -4.61
C PRO A 484 -11.63 12.84 -4.05
N ALA A 485 -11.83 12.81 -2.72
CA ALA A 485 -12.93 12.07 -2.11
C ALA A 485 -14.27 12.80 -2.34
N LYS A 486 -15.42 12.15 -2.05
CA LYS A 486 -16.73 12.80 -2.20
C LYS A 486 -16.83 14.04 -1.30
N THR A 487 -17.43 15.10 -1.83
CA THR A 487 -17.67 16.35 -1.09
C THR A 487 -18.80 16.17 -0.07
N PRO A 488 -18.56 16.42 1.24
CA PRO A 488 -19.62 16.45 2.24
C PRO A 488 -20.61 17.58 1.99
N GLU A 489 -21.87 17.39 2.36
CA GLU A 489 -22.88 18.44 2.31
C GLU A 489 -22.44 19.67 3.13
N GLY A 490 -22.59 20.87 2.56
CA GLY A 490 -22.20 22.13 3.19
C GLY A 490 -20.70 22.47 3.16
N LEU A 491 -19.83 21.59 2.63
CA LEU A 491 -18.39 21.89 2.47
C LEU A 491 -18.01 22.16 1.00
N ALA A 492 -16.96 22.96 0.81
CA ALA A 492 -16.43 23.30 -0.52
C ALA A 492 -15.75 22.12 -1.23
N SER A 493 -15.23 21.15 -0.48
CA SER A 493 -14.44 20.04 -1.00
C SER A 493 -14.51 18.81 -0.09
N GLY A 494 -14.44 17.62 -0.68
CA GLY A 494 -14.03 16.41 0.05
C GLY A 494 -12.52 16.38 0.26
N SER A 495 -12.01 15.44 1.06
CA SER A 495 -10.56 15.32 1.28
C SER A 495 -9.80 15.20 -0.04
N PHE A 496 -8.79 16.04 -0.27
CA PHE A 496 -8.23 16.27 -1.61
C PHE A 496 -6.71 16.51 -1.61
N GLY A 497 -5.95 15.57 -1.06
CA GLY A 497 -4.48 15.59 -1.05
C GLY A 497 -3.83 15.13 -2.38
N PRO A 498 -2.51 15.31 -2.52
CA PRO A 498 -1.75 14.98 -3.73
C PRO A 498 -1.59 13.47 -3.98
N THR A 499 -1.51 13.08 -5.26
CA THR A 499 -1.12 11.73 -5.70
C THR A 499 0.38 11.64 -6.04
N THR A 500 0.88 10.43 -6.31
CA THR A 500 2.31 10.21 -6.61
C THR A 500 2.69 10.81 -7.96
N ALA A 501 3.59 11.80 -7.94
CA ALA A 501 4.04 12.53 -9.13
C ALA A 501 4.71 11.64 -10.18
N GLY A 502 5.53 10.68 -9.73
CA GLY A 502 6.30 9.76 -10.57
C GLY A 502 5.51 8.96 -11.61
N ARG A 503 4.19 8.80 -11.45
CA ARG A 503 3.34 8.08 -12.41
C ARG A 503 3.01 8.89 -13.67
N MET A 504 3.19 10.22 -13.63
CA MET A 504 2.96 11.12 -14.77
C MET A 504 4.27 11.57 -15.44
N ASP A 505 5.43 11.03 -15.03
CA ASP A 505 6.76 11.46 -15.52
C ASP A 505 6.93 11.30 -17.05
N SER A 506 6.32 10.28 -17.65
CA SER A 506 6.36 10.02 -19.09
C SER A 506 5.72 11.13 -19.94
N TYR A 507 4.74 11.84 -19.41
CA TYR A 507 4.00 12.87 -20.14
C TYR A 507 4.72 14.23 -20.14
N VAL A 508 5.52 14.53 -19.11
CA VAL A 508 6.00 15.90 -18.80
C VAL A 508 6.71 16.54 -19.98
N ASN A 509 7.72 15.89 -20.56
CA ASN A 509 8.50 16.48 -21.65
C ASN A 509 7.63 16.74 -22.90
N ARG A 510 6.68 15.84 -23.20
CA ARG A 510 5.77 16.01 -24.34
C ARG A 510 4.81 17.17 -24.08
N PHE A 511 4.26 17.25 -22.88
CA PHE A 511 3.29 18.30 -22.52
C PHE A 511 3.94 19.68 -22.50
N MET A 512 5.15 19.81 -21.91
CA MET A 512 5.91 21.06 -21.92
C MET A 512 6.32 21.50 -23.33
N SER A 513 6.67 20.55 -24.22
CA SER A 513 6.96 20.87 -25.64
C SER A 513 5.76 21.45 -26.41
N GLU A 514 4.54 21.27 -25.89
CA GLU A 514 3.28 21.81 -26.42
C GLU A 514 2.75 22.98 -25.55
N GLY A 515 3.59 23.54 -24.68
CA GLY A 515 3.30 24.68 -23.81
C GLY A 515 2.42 24.38 -22.59
N GLY A 516 2.14 23.11 -22.30
CA GLY A 516 1.31 22.68 -21.17
C GLY A 516 2.11 22.09 -20.01
N SER A 517 1.49 22.00 -18.82
CA SER A 517 2.09 21.40 -17.62
C SER A 517 3.40 22.08 -17.16
N MET A 518 3.51 23.40 -17.39
CA MET A 518 4.71 24.18 -17.06
C MET A 518 4.99 24.26 -15.55
N VAL A 519 3.94 24.33 -14.73
CA VAL A 519 4.02 24.19 -13.27
C VAL A 519 3.20 22.98 -12.86
N MET A 520 3.84 22.02 -12.21
CA MET A 520 3.22 20.77 -11.76
C MET A 520 3.20 20.73 -10.23
N LEU A 521 2.11 20.28 -9.62
CA LEU A 521 2.00 20.14 -8.17
C LEU A 521 1.53 18.72 -7.79
N ALA A 522 2.25 18.04 -6.90
CA ALA A 522 1.95 16.65 -6.51
C ALA A 522 2.73 16.25 -5.24
N LYS A 523 2.94 14.95 -4.97
CA LYS A 523 3.88 14.49 -3.93
C LYS A 523 4.83 13.38 -4.40
N GLY A 524 5.93 13.25 -3.67
CA GLY A 524 6.99 12.28 -3.92
C GLY A 524 8.13 12.81 -4.80
N ASN A 525 9.29 12.15 -4.73
CA ASN A 525 10.38 12.35 -5.67
C ASN A 525 10.00 11.86 -7.09
N ARG A 526 10.68 12.40 -8.10
CA ARG A 526 10.45 12.13 -9.53
C ARG A 526 11.74 11.67 -10.22
N SER A 527 11.61 11.11 -11.41
CA SER A 527 12.73 10.69 -12.24
C SER A 527 13.48 11.88 -12.86
N ARG A 528 14.75 11.65 -13.24
CA ARG A 528 15.59 12.66 -13.90
C ARG A 528 15.05 13.17 -15.24
N LEU A 529 14.12 12.44 -15.86
CA LEU A 529 13.41 12.89 -17.07
C LEU A 529 12.66 14.20 -16.82
N VAL A 530 12.06 14.34 -15.63
CA VAL A 530 11.33 15.55 -15.24
C VAL A 530 12.29 16.70 -14.97
N THR A 531 13.38 16.46 -14.25
CA THR A 531 14.46 17.46 -14.03
C THR A 531 15.00 18.01 -15.35
N LYS A 532 15.25 17.13 -16.33
CA LYS A 532 15.70 17.54 -17.66
C LYS A 532 14.62 18.29 -18.43
N ALA A 533 13.35 17.89 -18.34
CA ALA A 533 12.24 18.59 -19.00
C ALA A 533 12.05 20.01 -18.43
N CYS A 534 12.04 20.16 -17.10
CA CYS A 534 12.01 21.45 -16.42
C CYS A 534 13.16 22.35 -16.86
N GLN A 535 14.40 21.83 -16.89
CA GLN A 535 15.58 22.58 -17.39
C GLN A 535 15.49 22.96 -18.88
N THR A 536 14.87 22.12 -19.70
CA THR A 536 14.79 22.34 -21.17
C THR A 536 13.75 23.39 -21.53
N HIS A 537 12.60 23.36 -20.84
CA HIS A 537 11.42 24.18 -21.20
C HIS A 537 11.16 25.35 -20.24
N GLY A 538 11.88 25.43 -19.11
CA GLY A 538 11.67 26.46 -18.08
C GLY A 538 10.51 26.14 -17.13
N GLY A 539 10.32 24.86 -16.81
CA GLY A 539 9.20 24.37 -15.96
C GLY A 539 9.58 24.10 -14.50
N PHE A 540 8.56 23.89 -13.65
CA PHE A 540 8.73 23.63 -12.21
C PHE A 540 7.92 22.43 -11.72
N TYR A 541 8.45 21.74 -10.71
CA TYR A 541 7.70 20.78 -9.90
C TYR A 541 7.64 21.24 -8.44
N LEU A 542 6.41 21.42 -7.94
CA LEU A 542 6.07 21.77 -6.58
C LEU A 542 5.61 20.52 -5.81
N GLY A 543 6.31 20.19 -4.73
CA GLY A 543 5.93 19.12 -3.82
C GLY A 543 5.03 19.63 -2.71
N SER A 544 3.78 19.16 -2.64
CA SER A 544 2.91 19.35 -1.49
C SER A 544 3.01 18.17 -0.52
N ILE A 545 2.57 18.38 0.71
CA ILE A 545 2.60 17.35 1.75
C ILE A 545 1.61 16.23 1.37
N GLY A 546 2.13 15.02 1.24
CA GLY A 546 1.35 13.81 1.03
C GLY A 546 0.77 13.29 2.34
N GLY A 547 -0.54 13.02 2.37
CA GLY A 547 -1.22 12.55 3.57
C GLY A 547 -2.34 13.48 4.05
N PRO A 548 -2.07 14.76 4.40
CA PRO A 548 -3.00 15.61 5.13
C PRO A 548 -4.12 16.18 4.22
N ALA A 549 -5.02 15.31 3.75
CA ALA A 549 -6.01 15.65 2.73
C ALA A 549 -7.27 16.35 3.26
N ALA A 550 -7.65 16.11 4.51
CA ALA A 550 -8.82 16.73 5.14
C ALA A 550 -8.53 18.19 5.51
N ILE A 551 -7.34 18.49 6.04
CA ILE A 551 -6.94 19.88 6.32
C ILE A 551 -6.81 20.71 5.05
N LEU A 552 -6.26 20.17 3.95
CA LEU A 552 -6.22 20.88 2.67
C LEU A 552 -7.64 21.18 2.16
N ALA A 553 -8.57 20.24 2.29
CA ALA A 553 -9.97 20.43 1.89
C ALA A 553 -10.70 21.48 2.73
N GLN A 554 -10.46 21.53 4.04
CA GLN A 554 -11.10 22.50 4.94
C GLN A 554 -10.46 23.90 4.86
N ASN A 555 -9.14 23.97 4.87
CA ASN A 555 -8.40 25.22 5.08
C ASN A 555 -7.89 25.87 3.80
N CYS A 556 -7.66 25.10 2.73
CA CYS A 556 -7.03 25.61 1.51
C CYS A 556 -7.96 25.62 0.29
N ILE A 557 -8.85 24.64 0.11
CA ILE A 557 -9.68 24.52 -1.10
C ILE A 557 -11.02 25.25 -0.90
N ARG A 558 -11.34 26.19 -1.79
CA ARG A 558 -12.54 27.04 -1.72
C ARG A 558 -13.61 26.69 -2.74
N LYS A 559 -13.21 26.09 -3.86
CA LYS A 559 -14.12 25.70 -4.93
C LYS A 559 -13.59 24.50 -5.70
N VAL A 560 -14.50 23.64 -6.16
CA VAL A 560 -14.19 22.48 -7.01
C VAL A 560 -15.25 22.35 -8.11
N ASP A 561 -14.87 22.62 -9.35
CA ASP A 561 -15.70 22.44 -10.55
C ASP A 561 -15.15 21.27 -11.39
N VAL A 562 -16.02 20.46 -12.02
CA VAL A 562 -15.58 19.52 -13.07
C VAL A 562 -15.38 20.30 -14.37
N LEU A 563 -14.23 20.10 -15.02
CA LEU A 563 -13.85 20.82 -16.25
C LEU A 563 -13.93 19.95 -17.50
N GLU A 564 -13.46 18.70 -17.45
CA GLU A 564 -13.51 17.75 -18.59
C GLU A 564 -13.54 16.29 -18.08
N TYR A 565 -14.03 15.38 -18.92
CA TYR A 565 -14.14 13.93 -18.66
C TYR A 565 -14.90 13.53 -17.37
N PRO A 566 -16.13 14.04 -17.13
CA PRO A 566 -16.93 13.70 -15.94
C PRO A 566 -17.18 12.19 -15.78
N GLU A 567 -17.15 11.41 -16.87
CA GLU A 567 -17.32 9.96 -16.85
C GLU A 567 -16.21 9.20 -16.10
N LEU A 568 -15.07 9.85 -15.85
CA LEU A 568 -13.93 9.28 -15.11
C LEU A 568 -14.09 9.39 -13.58
N GLY A 569 -15.14 10.05 -13.09
CA GLY A 569 -15.36 10.27 -11.65
C GLY A 569 -14.18 11.00 -11.01
N MET A 570 -13.52 10.39 -10.01
CA MET A 570 -12.41 11.02 -9.29
C MET A 570 -11.14 11.25 -10.14
N GLU A 571 -11.06 10.70 -11.36
CA GLU A 571 -9.97 10.94 -12.32
C GLU A 571 -10.36 11.91 -13.46
N ALA A 572 -11.51 12.58 -13.37
CA ALA A 572 -11.88 13.69 -14.25
C ALA A 572 -10.85 14.84 -14.18
N VAL A 573 -10.90 15.76 -15.15
CA VAL A 573 -10.20 17.04 -15.04
C VAL A 573 -11.06 17.99 -14.21
N TRP A 574 -10.48 18.61 -13.18
CA TRP A 574 -11.16 19.56 -12.32
C TRP A 574 -10.52 20.95 -12.43
N LYS A 575 -11.28 21.99 -12.10
CA LYS A 575 -10.77 23.32 -11.80
C LYS A 575 -11.01 23.60 -10.31
N ILE A 576 -9.98 24.03 -9.60
CA ILE A 576 -10.07 24.37 -8.18
C ILE A 576 -9.54 25.77 -7.90
N GLU A 577 -10.14 26.42 -6.91
CA GLU A 577 -9.68 27.68 -6.34
C GLU A 577 -9.10 27.38 -4.95
N VAL A 578 -7.86 27.81 -4.71
CA VAL A 578 -7.14 27.56 -3.45
C VAL A 578 -6.63 28.84 -2.81
N GLU A 579 -6.49 28.81 -1.49
CA GLU A 579 -5.89 29.84 -0.65
C GLU A 579 -4.83 29.22 0.25
N ARG A 580 -3.66 29.86 0.35
CA ARG A 580 -2.56 29.48 1.25
C ARG A 580 -2.22 27.98 1.21
N PHE A 581 -2.22 27.40 0.01
CA PHE A 581 -1.98 25.98 -0.19
C PHE A 581 -0.48 25.67 -0.05
N PRO A 582 -0.05 24.79 0.88
CA PRO A 582 1.36 24.57 1.16
C PRO A 582 2.05 23.69 0.10
N ALA A 583 3.20 24.16 -0.37
CA ALA A 583 4.08 23.43 -1.28
C ALA A 583 5.57 23.76 -1.05
N PHE A 584 6.46 23.03 -1.70
CA PHE A 584 7.90 23.27 -1.75
C PHE A 584 8.38 23.22 -3.20
N ILE A 585 9.35 24.06 -3.59
CA ILE A 585 10.03 23.88 -4.88
C ILE A 585 10.89 22.62 -4.82
N VAL A 586 10.49 21.58 -5.54
CA VAL A 586 11.21 20.30 -5.61
C VAL A 586 12.12 20.24 -6.81
N THR A 587 11.66 20.73 -7.96
CA THR A 587 12.48 20.81 -9.19
C THR A 587 12.29 22.18 -9.82
N ASP A 588 13.40 22.80 -10.21
CA ASP A 588 13.41 24.13 -10.83
C ASP A 588 13.69 24.10 -12.35
N ASP A 589 13.58 25.27 -12.96
CA ASP A 589 13.88 25.60 -14.35
C ASP A 589 15.38 25.53 -14.70
N LYS A 590 16.26 25.25 -13.73
CA LYS A 590 17.73 25.27 -13.88
C LYS A 590 18.32 23.85 -13.88
N GLY A 591 17.50 22.84 -13.59
CA GLY A 591 17.91 21.43 -13.53
C GLY A 591 18.30 20.95 -12.13
N ASN A 592 17.96 21.71 -11.08
CA ASN A 592 18.14 21.28 -9.70
C ASN A 592 16.94 20.41 -9.25
N ASP A 593 17.21 19.41 -8.41
CA ASP A 593 16.20 18.56 -7.78
C ASP A 593 16.51 18.41 -6.28
N PHE A 594 15.52 18.68 -5.43
CA PHE A 594 15.57 18.47 -3.98
C PHE A 594 16.14 17.09 -3.63
N PHE A 595 15.73 16.06 -4.38
CA PHE A 595 16.02 14.67 -4.10
C PHE A 595 17.20 14.11 -4.90
N ALA A 596 17.95 14.93 -5.63
CA ALA A 596 19.01 14.50 -6.56
C ALA A 596 20.02 13.52 -5.94
N GLN A 597 20.42 13.74 -4.67
CA GLN A 597 21.37 12.89 -3.95
C GLN A 597 20.85 11.48 -3.61
N TRP A 598 19.53 11.27 -3.64
CA TRP A 598 18.88 9.97 -3.40
C TRP A 598 18.34 9.32 -4.68
N ASN A 599 18.20 10.10 -5.77
CA ASN A 599 17.77 9.62 -7.08
C ASN A 599 18.92 8.87 -7.80
N GLN A 600 19.16 7.61 -7.39
CA GLN A 600 20.06 6.65 -8.03
C GLN A 600 19.36 5.98 -9.24
N GLY A 601 19.19 6.75 -10.32
CA GLY A 601 18.49 6.35 -11.55
C GLY A 601 17.95 7.56 -12.29
#